data_AF-A0A134C972-F1
#
_entry.id   AF-A0A134C972-F1
#
_cell.length_a   1.000
_cell.length_b   1.000
_cell.length_c   1.000
_cell.angle_alpha   90.00
_cell.angle_beta   90.00
_cell.angle_gamma   90.00
#
_symmetry.space_group_name_H-M   'P 1'
#
loop_
_entity.id
_entity.type
_entity.pdbx_description
1 polymer ?
#
loop_
_entity_poly.entity_id
_entity_poly.type
_entity_poly.pdbx_seq_one_letter_code
_entity_poly.pdbx_strand_id
1 'polypeptide(L)'
;MDGFLRALTSVWTDSGFSNLTWENGVMILVGLILLYLAIAKEYEPLLLLPIAFGCIMANFPNTGFNDEMGVMMAIGYGIKYEIFPPLIFLGVGAMTDFGPLIANPKMMLLGAAAQIGVFVALAGAMILGFNVQEAASIGIIGGADGPTAIYLATKLAPDLLGAIA
;
A
#
# COMPACT_ATOMS: atom_id res chain seq x y z
N MET A 1 -4.92 7.84 49.22
CA MET A 1 -5.33 6.61 48.51
C MET A 1 -5.88 6.94 47.13
N ASP A 2 -6.63 8.04 46.97
CA ASP A 2 -7.29 8.42 45.71
C ASP A 2 -6.33 8.83 44.59
N GLY A 3 -5.18 9.45 44.90
CA GLY A 3 -4.19 9.84 43.89
C GLY A 3 -3.51 8.64 43.21
N PHE A 4 -3.23 7.57 43.97
CA PHE A 4 -2.63 6.34 43.44
C PHE A 4 -3.63 5.53 42.62
N LEU A 5 -4.89 5.45 43.09
CA LEU A 5 -5.96 4.83 42.31
C LEU A 5 -6.22 5.58 41.01
N ARG A 6 -6.23 6.93 41.03
CA ARG A 6 -6.34 7.74 39.81
C ARG A 6 -5.16 7.56 38.86
N ALA A 7 -3.93 7.44 39.37
CA ALA A 7 -2.75 7.17 38.55
C ALA A 7 -2.79 5.77 37.92
N LEU A 8 -3.30 4.76 38.64
CA LEU A 8 -3.52 3.42 38.09
C LEU A 8 -4.64 3.42 37.03
N THR A 9 -5.73 4.14 37.28
CA THR A 9 -6.81 4.28 36.30
C THR A 9 -6.35 5.07 35.08
N SER A 10 -5.55 6.13 35.24
CA SER A 10 -5.01 6.88 34.09
C SER A 10 -4.02 6.04 33.30
N VAL A 11 -3.11 5.32 33.96
CA VAL A 11 -2.20 4.39 33.24
C VAL A 11 -3.00 3.32 32.50
N TRP A 12 -4.07 2.78 33.09
CA TRP A 12 -4.90 1.78 32.41
C TRP A 12 -5.69 2.37 31.23
N THR A 13 -6.28 3.56 31.39
CA THR A 13 -7.14 4.20 30.37
C THR A 13 -6.32 4.87 29.26
N ASP A 14 -5.12 5.38 29.58
CA ASP A 14 -4.19 5.98 28.61
C ASP A 14 -3.26 4.91 28.00
N SER A 15 -3.19 3.70 28.59
CA SER A 15 -2.41 2.61 28.00
C SER A 15 -2.98 2.25 26.63
N GLY A 16 -2.09 2.11 25.65
CA GLY A 16 -2.45 1.63 24.30
C GLY A 16 -3.17 0.28 24.34
N PHE A 17 -2.95 -0.55 25.36
CA PHE A 17 -3.68 -1.81 25.54
C PHE A 17 -5.19 -1.65 25.73
N SER A 18 -5.67 -0.53 26.29
CA SER A 18 -7.10 -0.28 26.47
C SER A 18 -7.81 0.22 25.21
N ASN A 19 -7.05 0.86 24.31
CA ASN A 19 -7.54 1.36 23.01
C ASN A 19 -7.31 0.37 21.86
N LEU A 20 -6.72 -0.80 22.14
CA LEU A 20 -6.50 -1.83 21.12
C LEU A 20 -7.83 -2.48 20.76
N THR A 21 -8.34 -2.19 19.56
CA THR A 21 -9.52 -2.88 19.05
C THR A 21 -9.15 -4.22 18.43
N TRP A 22 -10.14 -5.10 18.25
CA TRP A 22 -9.89 -6.40 17.63
C TRP A 22 -9.50 -6.26 16.15
N GLU A 23 -10.01 -5.22 15.47
CA GLU A 23 -9.64 -4.89 14.08
C GLU A 23 -8.13 -4.58 13.96
N ASN A 24 -7.58 -3.82 14.91
CA ASN A 24 -6.14 -3.56 14.96
C ASN A 24 -5.34 -4.86 15.10
N GLY A 25 -5.81 -5.78 15.95
CA GLY A 25 -5.18 -7.10 16.12
C GLY A 25 -5.15 -7.92 14.83
N VAL A 26 -6.25 -7.91 14.06
CA VAL A 26 -6.33 -8.58 12.75
C VAL A 26 -5.35 -7.95 11.75
N MET A 27 -5.30 -6.63 11.68
CA MET A 27 -4.41 -5.94 10.74
C MET A 27 -2.93 -6.11 11.09
N ILE A 28 -2.57 -6.15 12.38
CA ILE A 28 -1.21 -6.49 12.82
C ILE A 28 -0.84 -7.90 12.37
N LEU A 29 -1.77 -8.86 12.49
CA LEU A 29 -1.55 -10.24 12.03
C LEU A 29 -1.34 -10.28 10.50
N VAL A 30 -2.14 -9.54 9.73
CA VAL A 30 -1.94 -9.40 8.28
C VAL A 30 -0.56 -8.80 7.98
N GLY A 31 -0.18 -7.72 8.68
CA GLY A 31 1.14 -7.10 8.55
C GLY A 31 2.29 -8.07 8.85
N LEU A 32 2.16 -8.93 9.86
CA LEU A 32 3.15 -9.97 10.16
C LEU A 32 3.23 -11.04 9.07
N ILE A 33 2.10 -11.42 8.46
CA ILE A 33 2.08 -12.33 7.31
C ILE A 33 2.81 -11.69 6.12
N LEU A 34 2.52 -10.42 5.81
CA LEU A 34 3.19 -9.70 4.72
C LEU A 34 4.70 -9.57 4.99
N LEU A 35 5.09 -9.33 6.24
CA LEU A 35 6.50 -9.27 6.64
C LEU A 35 7.20 -10.62 6.45
N TYR A 36 6.52 -11.72 6.81
CA TYR A 36 7.02 -13.08 6.56
C TYR A 36 7.17 -13.35 5.05
N LEU A 37 6.19 -12.96 4.24
CA LEU A 37 6.26 -13.10 2.78
C LEU A 37 7.40 -12.29 2.16
N ALA A 38 7.64 -11.07 2.64
CA ALA A 38 8.74 -10.23 2.17
C ALA A 38 10.12 -10.80 2.53
N ILE A 39 10.30 -11.37 3.73
CA ILE A 39 11.61 -11.82 4.22
C ILE A 39 11.89 -13.29 3.86
N ALA A 40 10.96 -14.20 4.18
CA ALA A 40 11.20 -15.64 4.05
C ALA A 40 10.92 -16.16 2.64
N LYS A 41 10.05 -15.48 1.88
CA LYS A 41 9.69 -15.84 0.50
C LYS A 41 10.22 -14.84 -0.54
N GLU A 42 10.84 -13.75 -0.09
CA GLU A 42 11.43 -12.72 -0.96
C GLU A 42 10.43 -12.17 -2.00
N TYR A 43 9.15 -12.09 -1.63
CA TYR A 43 8.14 -11.43 -2.47
C TYR A 43 8.32 -9.91 -2.36
N GLU A 44 8.71 -9.28 -3.47
CA GLU A 44 8.95 -7.84 -3.62
C GLU A 44 9.52 -7.16 -2.35
N PRO A 45 10.68 -7.63 -1.85
CA PRO A 45 11.16 -7.25 -0.51
C PRO A 45 11.42 -5.75 -0.39
N LEU A 46 11.70 -5.07 -1.50
CA LEU A 46 11.97 -3.63 -1.52
C LEU A 46 10.72 -2.78 -1.21
N LEU A 47 9.52 -3.25 -1.60
CA LEU A 47 8.26 -2.51 -1.40
C LEU A 47 7.41 -3.14 -0.29
N LEU A 48 7.29 -4.47 -0.27
CA LEU A 48 6.42 -5.19 0.64
C LEU A 48 6.87 -5.09 2.10
N LEU A 49 8.19 -5.02 2.34
CA LEU A 49 8.72 -4.92 3.71
C LEU A 49 8.39 -3.54 4.36
N PRO A 50 8.65 -2.39 3.71
CA PRO A 50 8.17 -1.10 4.21
C PRO A 50 6.64 -1.04 4.39
N ILE A 51 5.87 -1.62 3.46
CA ILE A 51 4.39 -1.65 3.55
C ILE A 51 3.94 -2.47 4.76
N ALA A 52 4.50 -3.68 4.95
CA ALA A 52 4.19 -4.55 6.08
C ALA A 52 4.53 -3.88 7.42
N PHE A 53 5.68 -3.21 7.50
CA PHE A 53 6.07 -2.46 8.69
C PHE A 53 5.12 -1.28 8.97
N GLY A 54 4.77 -0.52 7.93
CA GLY A 54 3.79 0.57 8.03
C GLY A 54 2.41 0.08 8.50
N CYS A 55 1.94 -1.06 8.00
CA CYS A 55 0.69 -1.69 8.40
C CYS A 55 0.68 -2.07 9.89
N ILE A 56 1.75 -2.69 10.38
CA ILE A 56 1.88 -3.05 11.80
C ILE A 56 1.86 -1.78 12.67
N MET A 57 2.68 -0.79 12.33
CA MET A 57 2.84 0.42 13.13
C MET A 57 1.59 1.31 13.14
N ALA A 58 0.89 1.43 12.01
CA ALA A 58 -0.34 2.21 11.91
C ALA A 58 -1.51 1.62 12.71
N ASN A 59 -1.44 0.33 13.04
CA ASN A 59 -2.46 -0.37 13.82
C ASN A 59 -2.11 -0.49 15.31
N PHE A 60 -0.96 0.02 15.76
CA PHE A 60 -0.69 0.15 17.19
C PHE A 60 -1.39 1.40 17.76
N PRO A 61 -2.25 1.26 18.79
CA PRO A 61 -3.02 2.36 19.37
C PRO A 61 -2.13 3.36 20.12
N ASN A 62 -2.55 4.63 20.15
CA ASN A 62 -1.88 5.74 20.84
C ASN A 62 -0.42 5.98 20.43
N THR A 63 -0.05 5.66 19.18
CA THR A 63 1.32 5.84 18.67
C THR A 63 1.61 7.24 18.10
N GLY A 64 0.60 8.10 17.94
CA GLY A 64 0.73 9.40 17.27
C GLY A 64 1.10 9.27 15.78
N PHE A 65 1.05 8.06 15.23
CA PHE A 65 1.61 7.69 13.92
C PHE A 65 0.93 8.41 12.75
N ASN A 66 -0.36 8.77 12.92
CA ASN A 66 -1.16 9.48 11.94
C ASN A 66 -1.44 10.95 12.31
N ASP A 67 -1.17 11.35 13.55
CA ASP A 67 -1.62 12.64 14.11
C ASP A 67 -0.47 13.62 14.34
N GLU A 68 0.75 13.12 14.58
CA GLU A 68 1.94 13.95 14.74
C GLU A 68 2.74 14.05 13.43
N MET A 69 3.35 15.22 13.20
CA MET A 69 4.23 15.46 12.05
C MET A 69 5.56 14.68 12.21
N GLY A 70 5.50 13.36 12.06
CA GLY A 70 6.62 12.45 12.10
C GLY A 70 7.07 11.99 10.71
N VAL A 71 8.08 11.13 10.67
CA VAL A 71 8.63 10.56 9.42
C VAL A 71 7.56 9.87 8.59
N MET A 72 6.61 9.19 9.23
CA MET A 72 5.56 8.43 8.53
C MET A 72 4.48 9.32 7.92
N MET A 73 4.09 10.39 8.62
CA MET A 73 3.22 11.41 8.02
C MET A 73 3.92 12.14 6.86
N ALA A 74 5.23 12.43 6.98
CA ALA A 74 6.03 12.99 5.89
C ALA A 74 6.10 12.05 4.67
N ILE A 75 6.25 10.74 4.89
CA ILE A 75 6.18 9.75 3.81
C ILE A 75 4.78 9.74 3.18
N GLY A 76 3.72 9.75 4.00
CA GLY A 76 2.33 9.84 3.53
C GLY A 76 2.08 11.09 2.67
N TYR A 77 2.65 12.25 3.05
CA TYR A 77 2.59 13.45 2.24
C TYR A 77 3.31 13.31 0.90
N GLY A 78 4.45 12.61 0.85
CA GLY A 78 5.14 12.36 -0.41
C GLY A 78 4.37 11.44 -1.36
N ILE A 79 3.52 10.55 -0.84
CA ILE A 79 2.57 9.77 -1.66
C ILE A 79 1.38 10.65 -2.09
N LYS A 80 0.78 11.37 -1.14
CA LYS A 80 -0.39 12.24 -1.36
C LYS A 80 -0.12 13.39 -2.34
N TYR A 81 1.07 13.99 -2.28
CA TYR A 81 1.51 15.04 -3.22
C TYR A 81 2.19 14.46 -4.47
N GLU A 82 2.07 13.16 -4.72
CA GLU A 82 2.57 12.51 -5.94
C GLU A 82 4.07 12.72 -6.18
N ILE A 83 4.87 12.84 -5.11
CA ILE A 83 6.32 13.01 -5.23
C ILE A 83 6.99 11.66 -5.41
N PHE A 84 6.63 10.66 -4.58
CA PHE A 84 7.30 9.36 -4.61
C PHE A 84 6.93 8.49 -5.82
N PRO A 85 5.66 8.32 -6.23
CA PRO A 85 5.34 7.42 -7.34
C PRO A 85 6.03 7.82 -8.66
N PRO A 86 6.02 9.09 -9.11
CA PRO A 86 6.76 9.50 -10.30
C PRO A 86 8.28 9.39 -10.16
N LEU A 87 8.82 9.61 -8.96
CA LEU A 87 10.27 9.46 -8.71
C LEU A 87 10.70 7.98 -8.79
N ILE A 88 9.90 7.07 -8.24
CA ILE A 88 10.11 5.62 -8.39
C ILE A 88 10.00 5.23 -9.87
N PHE A 89 9.00 5.76 -10.59
CA PHE A 89 8.82 5.48 -12.01
C PHE A 89 9.98 6.00 -12.87
N LEU A 90 10.53 7.17 -12.55
CA LEU A 90 11.75 7.69 -13.16
C LEU A 90 12.93 6.75 -12.91
N GLY A 91 13.07 6.22 -11.69
CA GLY A 91 14.09 5.25 -11.33
C GLY A 91 13.96 3.94 -12.12
N VAL A 92 12.75 3.39 -12.23
CA VAL A 92 12.46 2.20 -13.07
C VAL A 92 12.84 2.47 -14.53
N GLY A 93 12.44 3.62 -15.08
CA GLY A 93 12.79 4.02 -16.44
C GLY A 93 14.30 4.16 -16.66
N ALA A 94 15.04 4.69 -15.69
CA ALA A 94 16.50 4.81 -15.75
C ALA A 94 17.23 3.46 -15.70
N MET A 95 16.62 2.44 -15.08
CA MET A 95 17.15 1.07 -15.00
C MET A 95 16.66 0.17 -16.15
N THR A 96 15.75 0.64 -17.00
CA THR A 96 15.15 -0.17 -18.07
C THR A 96 16.08 -0.28 -19.28
N ASP A 97 16.43 -1.51 -19.67
CA ASP A 97 17.17 -1.79 -20.89
C ASP A 97 16.23 -1.90 -22.11
N PHE A 98 16.39 -0.98 -23.06
CA PHE A 98 15.63 -0.96 -24.31
C PHE A 98 16.24 -1.83 -25.42
N GLY A 99 17.46 -2.36 -25.25
CA GLY A 99 18.16 -3.18 -26.24
C GLY A 99 17.32 -4.35 -26.77
N PRO A 100 16.72 -5.19 -25.90
CA PRO A 100 15.85 -6.29 -26.33
C PRO A 100 14.59 -5.83 -27.08
N LEU A 101 14.00 -4.70 -26.68
CA LEU A 101 12.79 -4.15 -27.31
C LEU A 101 13.08 -3.61 -28.71
N ILE A 102 14.20 -2.91 -28.88
CA ILE A 102 14.63 -2.36 -30.17
C ILE A 102 15.07 -3.49 -31.12
N ALA A 103 15.73 -4.53 -30.60
CA ALA A 103 16.20 -5.66 -31.41
C ALA A 103 15.04 -6.50 -31.99
N ASN A 104 13.91 -6.60 -31.28
CA ASN A 104 12.71 -7.28 -31.80
C ASN A 104 11.43 -6.49 -31.45
N PRO A 105 11.02 -5.53 -32.30
CA PRO A 105 9.84 -4.70 -32.06
C PRO A 105 8.53 -5.48 -31.92
N LYS A 106 8.46 -6.73 -32.40
CA LYS A 106 7.27 -7.58 -32.19
C LYS A 106 7.01 -7.88 -30.71
N MET A 107 8.02 -7.77 -29.85
CA MET A 107 7.84 -7.88 -28.39
C MET A 107 6.92 -6.79 -27.83
N MET A 108 6.82 -5.63 -28.49
CA MET A 108 5.88 -4.57 -28.14
C MET A 108 4.42 -5.05 -28.20
N LEU A 109 4.08 -5.96 -29.14
CA LEU A 109 2.74 -6.53 -29.25
C LEU A 109 2.42 -7.45 -28.07
N LEU A 110 3.42 -8.09 -27.47
CA LEU A 110 3.26 -8.87 -26.24
C LEU A 110 2.90 -7.96 -25.07
N GLY A 111 3.54 -6.78 -24.99
CA GLY A 111 3.17 -5.74 -24.03
C GLY A 111 1.75 -5.21 -24.22
N ALA A 112 1.31 -5.05 -25.46
CA ALA A 112 -0.09 -4.70 -25.75
C ALA A 112 -1.08 -5.79 -25.32
N ALA A 113 -0.71 -7.07 -25.50
CA ALA A 113 -1.53 -8.19 -25.02
C ALA A 113 -1.57 -8.26 -23.49
N ALA A 114 -0.51 -7.88 -22.78
CA ALA A 114 -0.49 -7.82 -21.32
C ALA A 114 -1.54 -6.84 -20.77
N GLN A 115 -1.85 -5.75 -21.50
CA GLN A 115 -2.88 -4.78 -21.11
C GLN A 115 -4.31 -5.35 -21.15
N ILE A 116 -4.54 -6.51 -21.77
CA ILE A 116 -5.83 -7.21 -21.69
C ILE A 116 -6.14 -7.58 -20.22
N GLY A 117 -5.11 -7.89 -19.42
CA GLY A 117 -5.27 -8.18 -18.00
C GLY A 117 -5.93 -7.03 -17.23
N VAL A 118 -5.61 -5.78 -17.58
CA VAL A 118 -6.21 -4.58 -17.00
C VAL A 118 -7.71 -4.52 -17.28
N PHE A 119 -8.11 -4.75 -18.53
CA PHE A 119 -9.52 -4.72 -18.92
C PHE A 119 -10.31 -5.87 -18.31
N VAL A 120 -9.71 -7.04 -18.17
CA VAL A 120 -10.35 -8.20 -17.52
C VAL A 120 -10.57 -7.92 -16.03
N ALA A 121 -9.56 -7.39 -15.33
CA ALA A 121 -9.67 -7.01 -13.92
C ALA A 121 -10.70 -5.90 -13.70
N LEU A 122 -10.71 -4.88 -14.57
CA LEU A 122 -11.72 -3.80 -14.54
C LEU A 122 -13.13 -4.33 -14.77
N ALA A 123 -13.34 -5.16 -15.79
CA ALA A 123 -14.64 -5.76 -16.07
C ALA A 123 -15.13 -6.63 -14.91
N GLY A 124 -14.23 -7.43 -14.33
CA GLY A 124 -14.51 -8.21 -13.12
C GLY A 124 -14.94 -7.36 -11.94
N ALA A 125 -14.22 -6.27 -11.66
CA ALA A 125 -14.56 -5.34 -10.58
C ALA A 125 -15.92 -4.66 -10.81
N MET A 126 -16.22 -4.23 -12.04
CA MET A 126 -17.54 -3.65 -12.35
C MET A 126 -18.68 -4.66 -12.18
N ILE A 127 -18.48 -5.93 -12.55
CA ILE A 127 -19.49 -6.99 -12.35
C ILE A 127 -19.74 -7.24 -10.86
N LEU A 128 -18.71 -7.12 -10.03
CA LEU A 128 -18.81 -7.24 -8.57
C LEU A 128 -19.45 -6.00 -7.90
N GLY A 129 -19.79 -4.97 -8.67
CA GLY A 129 -20.54 -3.80 -8.20
C GLY A 129 -19.67 -2.61 -7.77
N PHE A 130 -18.36 -2.62 -8.02
CA PHE A 130 -17.50 -1.47 -7.78
C PHE A 130 -17.81 -0.32 -8.74
N ASN A 131 -17.68 0.92 -8.26
CA ASN A 131 -17.81 2.09 -9.12
C ASN A 131 -16.69 2.11 -10.18
N VAL A 132 -16.91 2.79 -11.31
CA VAL A 132 -15.94 2.89 -12.41
C VAL A 132 -14.57 3.40 -11.95
N GLN A 133 -14.53 4.33 -10.99
CA GLN A 133 -13.28 4.87 -10.44
C GLN A 133 -12.51 3.80 -9.63
N GLU A 134 -13.20 3.06 -8.76
CA GLU A 134 -12.63 1.97 -7.96
C GLU A 134 -12.22 0.79 -8.84
N ALA A 135 -13.09 0.41 -9.79
CA ALA A 135 -12.83 -0.64 -10.77
C ALA A 135 -11.65 -0.29 -11.68
N ALA A 136 -11.44 0.99 -12.00
CA ALA A 136 -10.26 1.44 -12.73
C ALA A 136 -8.98 1.28 -11.89
N SER A 137 -9.01 1.65 -10.60
CA SER A 137 -7.88 1.44 -9.69
C SER A 137 -7.55 -0.05 -9.50
N ILE A 138 -8.56 -0.89 -9.32
CA ILE A 138 -8.41 -2.36 -9.23
C ILE A 138 -7.92 -2.93 -10.57
N GLY A 139 -8.42 -2.41 -11.68
CA GLY A 139 -8.05 -2.84 -13.03
C GLY A 139 -6.55 -2.75 -13.29
N ILE A 140 -5.90 -1.68 -12.85
CA ILE A 140 -4.45 -1.47 -13.09
C ILE A 140 -3.58 -2.54 -12.45
N ILE A 141 -4.05 -3.26 -11.42
CA ILE A 141 -3.34 -4.43 -10.86
C ILE A 141 -3.04 -5.46 -11.96
N GLY A 142 -3.95 -5.61 -12.93
CA GLY A 142 -3.76 -6.51 -14.07
C GLY A 142 -2.60 -6.11 -15.01
N GLY A 143 -2.07 -4.90 -14.89
CA GLY A 143 -0.89 -4.41 -15.60
C GLY A 143 0.43 -4.77 -14.92
N ALA A 144 0.40 -5.30 -13.69
CA ALA A 144 1.56 -5.72 -12.90
C ALA A 144 2.66 -4.64 -12.72
N ASP A 145 2.26 -3.36 -12.69
CA ASP A 145 3.16 -2.22 -12.47
C ASP A 145 2.73 -1.49 -11.19
N GLY A 146 3.43 -1.80 -10.08
CA GLY A 146 3.11 -1.30 -8.74
C GLY A 146 3.09 0.24 -8.63
N PRO A 147 4.12 0.97 -9.08
CA PRO A 147 4.14 2.43 -9.02
C PRO A 147 2.96 3.11 -9.73
N THR A 148 2.52 2.61 -10.89
CA THR A 148 1.34 3.17 -11.58
C THR A 148 0.03 2.77 -10.90
N ALA A 149 -0.05 1.58 -10.31
CA ALA A 149 -1.20 1.18 -9.49
C ALA A 149 -1.37 2.10 -8.27
N ILE A 150 -0.28 2.38 -7.54
CA ILE A 150 -0.26 3.30 -6.40
C ILE A 150 -0.67 4.71 -6.85
N TYR A 151 -0.12 5.18 -7.97
CA TYR A 151 -0.45 6.50 -8.52
C TYR A 151 -1.94 6.63 -8.86
N LEU A 152 -2.50 5.66 -9.58
CA LEU A 152 -3.90 5.73 -9.99
C LEU A 152 -4.86 5.56 -8.80
N ALA A 153 -4.55 4.64 -7.87
CA ALA A 153 -5.34 4.45 -6.65
C ALA A 153 -5.37 5.74 -5.81
N THR A 154 -4.23 6.43 -5.66
CA THR A 154 -4.17 7.72 -4.93
C THR A 154 -5.08 8.78 -5.55
N LYS A 155 -5.29 8.76 -6.88
CA LYS A 155 -6.16 9.73 -7.57
C LYS A 155 -7.62 9.36 -7.62
N LEU A 156 -7.93 8.10 -7.88
CA LEU A 156 -9.29 7.65 -8.20
C LEU A 156 -10.00 7.00 -7.02
N ALA A 157 -9.27 6.28 -6.16
CA ALA A 157 -9.83 5.55 -5.02
C ALA A 157 -8.84 5.50 -3.84
N PRO A 158 -8.61 6.63 -3.14
CA PRO A 158 -7.64 6.70 -2.04
C PRO A 158 -7.92 5.69 -0.93
N ASP A 159 -9.21 5.42 -0.68
CA ASP A 159 -9.68 4.50 0.37
C ASP A 159 -9.30 3.04 0.08
N LEU A 160 -9.04 2.69 -1.18
CA LEU A 160 -8.64 1.35 -1.60
C LEU A 160 -7.11 1.19 -1.74
N LEU A 161 -6.34 2.26 -1.57
CA LEU A 161 -4.89 2.25 -1.81
C LEU A 161 -4.16 1.15 -1.02
N GLY A 162 -4.51 0.96 0.25
CA GLY A 162 -3.87 -0.06 1.09
C GLY A 162 -4.15 -1.50 0.65
N ALA A 163 -5.25 -1.76 -0.05
CA ALA A 163 -5.60 -3.08 -0.57
C ALA A 163 -5.05 -3.32 -1.99
N ILE A 164 -4.73 -2.25 -2.72
CA ILE A 164 -4.25 -2.29 -4.11
C ILE A 164 -2.71 -2.36 -4.18
N ALA A 165 -2.02 -1.68 -3.26
CA ALA A 165 -0.58 -1.49 -3.25
C ALA A 165 0.22 -2.70 -2.75
#